data_AF-A0A9D4XU79-F1
#
_entry.id   AF-A0A9D4XU79-F1
#
_cell.length_a   1.000
_cell.length_b   1.000
_cell.length_c   1.000
_cell.angle_alpha   90.00
_cell.angle_beta   90.00
_cell.angle_gamma   90.00
#
_symmetry.space_group_name_H-M   'P 1'
#
loop_
_entity.id
_entity.type
_entity.pdbx_description
1 polymer ?
#
loop_
_entity_poly.entity_id
_entity_poly.type
_entity_poly.pdbx_seq_one_letter_code
_entity_poly.pdbx_strand_id
1 'polypeptide(L)' 'MDANEARILLGFPPNSRPTPSEVKSAYKQKVWESHPDLFPSHEKPLAESKFKSISEAYTCLLPGNSPESLYSE' A
#
# COMPACT_ATOMS: atom_id res chain seq x y z
N MET A 1 -10.54 2.88 8.49
CA MET A 1 -9.40 1.97 8.44
C MET A 1 -8.57 2.15 9.69
N ASP A 2 -8.41 1.07 10.44
CA ASP A 2 -7.64 1.06 11.67
C ASP A 2 -6.14 0.94 11.41
N ALA A 3 -5.32 1.53 12.28
CA ALA A 3 -3.86 1.45 12.17
C ALA A 3 -3.41 -0.02 12.11
N ASN A 4 -4.07 -0.94 12.83
CA ASN A 4 -3.79 -2.38 12.81
C ASN A 4 -4.09 -3.03 11.45
N GLU A 5 -5.23 -2.70 10.83
CA GLU A 5 -5.56 -3.18 9.48
C GLU A 5 -4.57 -2.66 8.45
N ALA A 6 -4.17 -1.39 8.58
CA ALA A 6 -3.17 -0.79 7.70
C ALA A 6 -1.83 -1.54 7.74
N ARG A 7 -1.36 -1.94 8.93
CA ARG A 7 -0.12 -2.74 9.06
C ARG A 7 -0.28 -4.08 8.36
N ILE A 8 -1.39 -4.79 8.62
CA ILE A 8 -1.64 -6.11 8.03
C ILE A 8 -1.65 -6.03 6.50
N LEU A 9 -2.28 -5.01 5.93
CA LEU A 9 -2.34 -4.82 4.47
C LEU A 9 -0.98 -4.54 3.84
N LEU A 10 -0.09 -3.87 4.56
CA LEU A 10 1.29 -3.67 4.16
C LEU A 10 2.21 -4.86 4.51
N GLY A 11 1.69 -5.92 5.16
CA GLY A 11 2.46 -7.11 5.52
C GLY A 11 3.17 -7.02 6.88
N PHE A 12 2.82 -6.03 7.70
CA PHE A 12 3.29 -5.90 9.08
C PHE A 12 2.32 -6.53 10.08
N PRO A 13 2.82 -7.05 11.22
CA PRO A 13 1.95 -7.59 12.25
C PRO A 13 1.16 -6.46 12.95
N PRO A 14 -0.07 -6.76 13.44
CA PRO A 14 -0.98 -5.77 14.01
C PRO A 14 -0.42 -5.06 15.24
N ASN A 15 0.55 -5.65 15.96
CA ASN A 15 1.15 -5.01 17.14
C ASN A 15 2.49 -4.31 16.85
N SER A 16 3.01 -4.38 15.63
CA SER A 16 4.29 -3.75 15.29
C SER A 16 4.11 -2.30 14.90
N ARG A 17 5.06 -1.45 15.29
CA ARG A 17 5.16 -0.06 14.83
C ARG A 17 6.25 0.02 13.76
N PRO A 18 5.94 -0.25 12.48
CA PRO A 18 6.93 -0.11 11.42
C PRO A 18 7.36 1.35 11.29
N THR A 19 8.64 1.56 11.01
CA THR A 19 9.18 2.89 10.71
C THR A 19 8.70 3.38 9.35
N PRO A 20 8.69 4.70 9.09
CA PRO A 20 8.27 5.23 7.78
C PRO A 20 9.06 4.65 6.60
N SER A 21 10.35 4.31 6.80
CA SER A 21 11.17 3.64 5.77
C SER A 21 10.71 2.22 5.47
N GLU A 22 10.34 1.45 6.51
CA GLU A 22 9.77 0.12 6.34
C GLU A 22 8.41 0.20 5.65
N VAL A 23 7.53 1.08 6.12
CA VAL A 23 6.21 1.29 5.53
C VAL A 23 6.33 1.64 4.05
N LYS A 24 7.27 2.52 3.68
CA LYS A 24 7.54 2.85 2.28
C LYS A 24 8.04 1.67 1.46
N SER A 25 8.93 0.84 2.02
CA SER A 25 9.44 -0.36 1.34
C SER A 25 8.36 -1.41 1.11
N ALA A 26 7.58 -1.68 2.15
CA ALA A 26 6.46 -2.61 2.10
C ALA A 26 5.35 -2.14 1.16
N TYR A 27 5.02 -0.84 1.21
CA TYR A 27 4.10 -0.21 0.26
C TYR A 27 4.57 -0.43 -1.17
N LYS A 28 5.83 -0.08 -1.47
CA LYS A 28 6.38 -0.23 -2.81
C LYS A 28 6.32 -1.67 -3.32
N GLN A 29 6.57 -2.67 -2.46
CA GLN A 29 6.37 -4.08 -2.83
C GLN A 29 4.91 -4.40 -3.13
N LYS A 30 4.00 -4.09 -2.20
CA LYS A 30 2.56 -4.41 -2.31
C LYS A 30 1.89 -3.75 -3.51
N VAL A 31 2.33 -2.54 -3.81
CA VAL A 31 1.94 -1.75 -4.97
C VAL A 31 2.40 -2.42 -6.25
N TRP A 32 3.67 -2.83 -6.31
CA TRP A 32 4.19 -3.53 -7.48
C TRP A 32 3.42 -4.83 -7.71
N GLU A 33 3.14 -5.60 -6.66
CA GLU A 33 2.30 -6.80 -6.72
C GLU A 33 0.86 -6.54 -7.16
N SER A 34 0.36 -5.32 -6.98
CA SER A 34 -1.01 -4.90 -7.30
C SER A 34 -1.05 -3.92 -8.47
N HIS A 35 0.04 -3.80 -9.24
CA HIS A 35 0.16 -2.77 -10.27
C HIS A 35 -0.69 -3.15 -11.50
N PRO A 36 -1.67 -2.34 -11.91
CA PRO A 36 -2.63 -2.70 -12.97
C PRO A 36 -1.99 -2.92 -14.35
N ASP A 37 -0.72 -2.55 -14.53
CA ASP A 37 0.08 -2.84 -15.74
C ASP A 37 0.56 -4.31 -15.80
N LEU A 38 0.73 -4.97 -14.65
CA LEU A 38 1.04 -6.40 -14.57
C LEU A 38 -0.20 -7.28 -14.70
N PHE A 39 -1.39 -6.71 -14.50
CA PHE A 39 -2.65 -7.45 -14.55
C PHE A 39 -3.31 -7.32 -15.93
N PRO A 40 -3.80 -8.43 -16.49
CA PRO A 40 -4.61 -8.39 -17.70
C PRO A 40 -5.93 -7.63 -17.45
N SER A 41 -6.57 -7.13 -18.51
CA SER A 41 -7.73 -6.24 -18.44
C SER A 41 -8.90 -6.72 -17.56
N HIS A 42 -9.02 -8.03 -17.34
CA HIS A 42 -10.05 -8.63 -16.48
C HIS A 42 -9.71 -8.59 -14.98
N GLU A 43 -8.43 -8.52 -14.61
CA GLU A 43 -7.97 -8.41 -13.22
C GLU A 43 -7.63 -6.98 -12.80
N LYS A 44 -7.59 -6.03 -13.73
CA LYS A 44 -7.47 -4.58 -13.45
C LYS A 44 -8.35 -4.08 -12.30
N PRO A 45 -9.66 -4.36 -12.23
CA PRO A 45 -10.49 -3.89 -11.11
C PRO A 45 -10.08 -4.50 -9.76
N LEU A 46 -9.57 -5.75 -9.76
CA LEU A 46 -9.08 -6.41 -8.55
C LEU A 46 -7.75 -5.77 -8.09
N ALA A 47 -6.85 -5.49 -9.04
CA ALA A 47 -5.59 -4.81 -8.80
C ALA A 47 -5.83 -3.39 -8.25
N GLU A 48 -6.74 -2.64 -8.85
CA GLU A 48 -7.14 -1.30 -8.40
C GLU A 48 -7.75 -1.31 -6.99
N SER A 49 -8.59 -2.30 -6.69
CA SER A 49 -9.17 -2.46 -5.34
C SER A 49 -8.09 -2.72 -4.29
N LYS A 50 -7.15 -3.64 -4.57
CA LYS A 50 -5.99 -3.90 -3.69
C LYS A 50 -5.12 -2.66 -3.52
N PHE A 51 -4.81 -1.99 -4.63
CA PHE A 51 -4.02 -0.77 -4.66
C PHE A 51 -4.61 0.32 -3.76
N LYS A 52 -5.93 0.50 -3.82
CA LYS A 52 -6.65 1.47 -3.00
C LYS A 52 -6.53 1.13 -1.52
N SER A 53 -6.71 -0.14 -1.14
CA SER A 53 -6.52 -0.60 0.24
C SER A 53 -5.08 -0.40 0.74
N ILE A 54 -4.08 -0.71 -0.09
CA ILE A 54 -2.66 -0.53 0.25
C ILE A 54 -2.30 0.97 0.41
N SER A 55 -2.88 1.83 -0.43
CA SER A 55 -2.66 3.29 -0.35
C SER A 55 -3.33 3.94 0.85
N GLU A 56 -4.53 3.49 1.20
CA GLU A 56 -5.21 3.92 2.42
C GLU A 56 -4.41 3.48 3.67
N ALA A 57 -3.90 2.25 3.67
CA ALA A 57 -3.03 1.74 4.72
C ALA A 57 -1.76 2.57 4.90
N TYR A 58 -1.07 2.87 3.80
CA TYR A 58 0.14 3.70 3.79
C TYR A 58 -0.13 5.09 4.35
N THR A 59 -1.23 5.73 3.93
CA THR A 59 -1.63 7.06 4.42
C THR A 59 -1.98 7.04 5.91
N CYS A 60 -2.57 5.94 6.40
CA CYS A 60 -2.86 5.76 7.81
C CYS A 60 -1.58 5.60 8.67
N LEU A 61 -0.54 4.96 8.12
CA LEU A 61 0.73 4.72 8.83
C LEU A 61 1.79 5.80 8.64
N LEU A 62 1.78 6.57 7.55
CA LEU A 62 2.64 7.73 7.34
C LEU A 62 1.88 9.04 7.63
N PRO A 63 2.10 9.67 8.79
CA PRO A 63 1.63 11.02 9.00
C PRO A 63 2.43 11.99 8.11
N GLY A 64 1.81 12.51 7.05
CA GLY A 64 2.32 13.69 6.32
C GLY A 64 2.98 13.45 4.96
N ASN A 65 2.85 12.27 4.35
CA ASN A 65 3.39 12.02 3.01
C ASN A 65 2.31 11.46 2.07
N SER A 66 1.85 12.29 1.15
CA SER A 66 0.85 11.91 0.15
C SER A 66 1.40 10.79 -0.76
N PRO A 67 0.61 9.74 -1.07
CA PRO A 67 1.05 8.65 -1.96
C PRO A 67 1.32 9.10 -3.41
N GLU A 68 1.00 10.35 -3.75
CA GLU A 68 1.08 10.92 -5.10
C GLU A 68 2.53 11.04 -5.63
N SER A 69 3.55 11.06 -4.77
CA SER A 69 4.94 11.20 -5.21
C SER A 69 5.62 9.89 -5.62
N LEU A 70 4.96 8.73 -5.49
CA LEU A 70 5.59 7.42 -5.75
C LEU A 70 5.21 6.78 -7.10
N TYR A 71 4.34 7.41 -7.90
CA TYR A 71 3.82 6.87 -9.17
C TYR A 71 4.13 7.70 -10.41
N SER A 72 4.88 8.79 -10.28
CA SER A 72 5.42 9.49 -11.43
C SER A 72 6.81 8.94 -11.74
N GLU A 73 6.87 8.00 -12.69
CA GLU A 73 8.01 7.83 -13.60
C GLU A 73 7.51 7.27 -14.94
#